data_AF-A0A2E8AVL5-F1
#
_entry.id   AF-A0A2E8AVL5-F1
#
_cell.length_a   1.000
_cell.length_b   1.000
_cell.length_c   1.000
_cell.angle_alpha   90.00
_cell.angle_beta   90.00
_cell.angle_gamma   90.00
#
_symmetry.space_group_name_H-M   'P 1'
#
loop_
_entity.id
_entity.type
_entity.pdbx_description
1 polymer ?
#
loop_
_entity_poly.entity_id
_entity_poly.type
_entity_poly.pdbx_seq_one_letter_code
_entity_poly.pdbx_strand_id
1 'polypeptide(L)'
;MRELFSVVVTSLFTGWFALPAVANEISVEVSETAGVRRASYPVSVAVRSQRVPLTQRNVQVLLDGIPLAAQVDTAPSEYKQGTYLVDFHATFVPFQSRRFRIRFGDGVQGSPLPEHGHVLRETDDHFLIVNAPHLTWKIPRNLSGLLTSMNFPPCEHIRKGGAGLYLVDRTGTRIPAEGEGDRTVVLRRGPSVVHLRFSRKHSRSTRLVSQVDLIFPVTRSWVEVVHRVLDPEDLVAELGCELQLNLNPATSEQPTLVDFGAGTQGYMTLRAGQTGQLLGGTTPEPWWKIQRGTSSRFLDLLASAPGRPAARGAEGWAHVMDRERCLALAVDGFGKTADDRITTTSAGQLQIVRSYAKGSTPPTGKQLRSWLHFVFYPPQVSAATCPQAMQNPLAVTIVD
;
A
#
# COMPACT_ATOMS: atom_id res chain seq x y z
N MET A 1 17.83 -83.66 31.73
CA MET A 1 16.38 -83.88 31.66
C MET A 1 15.75 -82.95 32.70
N ARG A 2 15.02 -81.89 32.26
CA ARG A 2 14.11 -81.00 33.04
C ARG A 2 14.77 -80.10 34.11
N GLU A 3 14.54 -78.78 34.28
CA GLU A 3 13.70 -77.69 33.73
C GLU A 3 14.49 -76.36 33.91
N LEU A 4 14.60 -75.44 32.96
CA LEU A 4 13.70 -74.32 32.65
C LEU A 4 13.20 -73.52 33.87
N PHE A 5 13.87 -72.39 34.19
CA PHE A 5 13.20 -71.18 34.67
C PHE A 5 13.84 -69.94 34.01
N SER A 6 13.00 -69.24 33.25
CA SER A 6 13.27 -67.99 32.54
C SER A 6 12.88 -66.83 33.46
N VAL A 7 13.76 -65.85 33.67
CA VAL A 7 13.39 -64.55 34.25
C VAL A 7 13.46 -63.52 33.14
N VAL A 8 12.30 -63.12 32.66
CA VAL A 8 12.10 -62.01 31.74
C VAL A 8 12.12 -60.72 32.56
N VAL A 9 13.12 -59.87 32.33
CA VAL A 9 13.12 -58.48 32.82
C VAL A 9 12.25 -57.67 31.85
N THR A 10 11.03 -57.35 32.25
CA THR A 10 10.14 -56.46 31.50
C THR A 10 10.56 -55.02 31.77
N SER A 11 11.35 -54.44 30.88
CA SER A 11 11.58 -53.00 30.84
C SER A 11 10.29 -52.30 30.45
N LEU A 12 9.62 -51.68 31.43
CA LEU A 12 8.51 -50.76 31.19
C LEU A 12 9.04 -49.52 30.47
N PHE A 13 8.95 -49.51 29.14
CA PHE A 13 8.96 -48.28 28.36
C PHE A 13 7.71 -47.48 28.75
N THR A 14 7.87 -46.48 29.61
CA THR A 14 6.91 -45.37 29.71
C THR A 14 6.93 -44.63 28.38
N GLY A 15 6.10 -45.07 27.44
CA GLY A 15 5.78 -44.32 26.26
C GLY A 15 5.11 -43.01 26.70
N TRP A 16 5.82 -41.89 26.56
CA TRP A 16 5.16 -40.60 26.45
C TRP A 16 4.34 -40.64 25.17
N PHE A 17 3.06 -40.95 25.29
CA PHE A 17 2.10 -40.63 24.25
C PHE A 17 2.08 -39.10 24.13
N ALA A 18 2.83 -38.56 23.16
CA ALA A 18 2.60 -37.22 22.68
C ALA A 18 1.15 -37.20 22.19
N LEU A 19 0.28 -36.47 22.89
CA LEU A 19 -1.05 -36.15 22.39
C LEU A 19 -0.88 -35.60 20.96
N PRO A 20 -1.68 -36.05 19.98
CA PRO A 20 -1.56 -35.55 18.62
C PRO A 20 -1.67 -34.02 18.66
N ALA A 21 -0.63 -33.36 18.17
CA ALA A 21 -0.61 -31.91 18.10
C ALA A 21 -1.81 -31.47 17.26
N VAL A 22 -2.74 -30.72 17.87
CA VAL A 22 -3.95 -30.28 17.19
C VAL A 22 -3.58 -29.10 16.31
N ALA A 23 -3.15 -29.41 15.07
CA ALA A 23 -3.01 -28.41 14.03
C ALA A 23 -4.38 -27.80 13.75
N ASN A 24 -4.49 -26.48 13.84
CA ASN A 24 -5.66 -25.77 13.35
C ASN A 24 -5.47 -25.56 11.84
N GLU A 25 -6.57 -25.56 11.10
CA GLU A 25 -6.57 -25.29 9.66
C GLU A 25 -7.71 -24.31 9.37
N ILE A 26 -7.44 -23.36 8.47
CA ILE A 26 -8.48 -22.53 7.86
C ILE A 26 -8.37 -22.57 6.34
N SER A 27 -9.51 -22.51 5.66
CA SER A 27 -9.63 -22.31 4.23
C SER A 27 -9.83 -20.83 3.93
N VAL A 28 -9.06 -20.33 2.98
CA VAL A 28 -9.09 -18.95 2.54
C VAL A 28 -9.37 -18.94 1.05
N GLU A 29 -10.47 -18.31 0.66
CA GLU A 29 -10.75 -18.00 -0.74
C GLU A 29 -10.20 -16.61 -1.06
N VAL A 30 -9.40 -16.55 -2.13
CA VAL A 30 -8.84 -15.30 -2.64
C VAL A 30 -9.32 -15.11 -4.07
N SER A 31 -9.92 -13.95 -4.34
CA SER A 31 -10.57 -13.66 -5.62
C SER A 31 -10.00 -12.40 -6.27
N GLU A 32 -9.68 -12.51 -7.56
CA GLU A 32 -9.48 -11.36 -8.43
C GLU A 32 -10.85 -10.83 -8.84
N THR A 33 -11.16 -9.57 -8.55
CA THR A 33 -12.51 -9.01 -8.76
C THR A 33 -12.55 -7.89 -9.79
N ALA A 34 -11.40 -7.49 -10.33
CA ALA A 34 -11.29 -6.31 -11.19
C ALA A 34 -11.14 -6.67 -12.68
N GLY A 35 -11.04 -7.96 -13.02
CA GLY A 35 -10.83 -8.40 -14.39
C GLY A 35 -9.39 -8.21 -14.87
N VAL A 36 -8.42 -8.13 -13.96
CA VAL A 36 -7.01 -7.85 -14.29
C VAL A 36 -6.15 -9.07 -13.98
N ARG A 37 -5.22 -9.42 -14.90
CA ARG A 37 -4.22 -10.47 -14.63
C ARG A 37 -3.28 -10.01 -13.51
N ARG A 38 -3.12 -10.84 -12.48
CA ARG A 38 -2.27 -10.55 -11.31
C ARG A 38 -1.11 -11.54 -11.28
N ALA A 39 0.11 -11.10 -11.61
CA ALA A 39 1.30 -11.95 -11.49
C ALA A 39 1.97 -11.76 -10.12
N SER A 40 2.19 -12.87 -9.39
CA SER A 40 2.86 -12.87 -8.07
C SER A 40 2.37 -11.74 -7.16
N TYR A 41 1.06 -11.64 -6.99
CA TYR A 41 0.41 -10.53 -6.28
C TYR A 41 0.44 -10.76 -4.78
N PRO A 42 0.71 -9.72 -3.96
CA PRO A 42 0.73 -9.85 -2.52
C PRO A 42 -0.66 -10.16 -1.94
N VAL A 43 -0.73 -11.20 -1.11
CA VAL A 43 -1.91 -11.62 -0.35
C VAL A 43 -1.56 -11.55 1.12
N SER A 44 -2.46 -10.99 1.92
CA SER A 44 -2.31 -10.88 3.38
C SER A 44 -3.57 -11.46 4.04
N VAL A 45 -3.39 -12.41 4.95
CA VAL A 45 -4.49 -13.04 5.68
C VAL A 45 -4.29 -12.82 7.18
N ALA A 46 -5.33 -12.33 7.86
CA ALA A 46 -5.34 -12.21 9.31
C ALA A 46 -5.81 -13.55 9.94
N VAL A 47 -4.90 -14.23 10.62
CA VAL A 47 -5.15 -15.51 11.30
C VAL A 47 -5.18 -15.30 12.80
N ARG A 48 -6.16 -15.85 13.51
CA ARG A 48 -6.26 -15.71 14.97
C ARG A 48 -5.89 -17.02 15.66
N SER A 49 -4.96 -16.94 16.61
CA SER A 49 -4.61 -18.04 17.53
C SER A 49 -4.61 -17.53 18.97
N GLN A 50 -5.38 -18.20 19.82
CA GLN A 50 -5.51 -17.83 21.25
C GLN A 50 -4.58 -18.64 22.17
N ARG A 51 -4.16 -19.83 21.73
CA ARG A 51 -3.40 -20.78 22.58
C ARG A 51 -1.92 -20.76 22.29
N VAL A 52 -1.55 -20.69 21.01
CA VAL A 52 -0.17 -20.83 20.54
C VAL A 52 0.24 -19.58 19.77
N PRO A 53 1.30 -18.87 20.18
CA PRO A 53 1.84 -17.80 19.39
C PRO A 53 2.30 -18.28 18.01
N LEU A 54 1.85 -17.61 16.96
CA LEU A 54 2.21 -17.99 15.59
C LEU A 54 3.51 -17.28 15.19
N THR A 55 4.37 -18.03 14.51
CA THR A 55 5.67 -17.62 14.01
C THR A 55 5.87 -18.27 12.64
N GLN A 56 6.95 -17.91 11.96
CA GLN A 56 7.34 -18.57 10.71
C GLN A 56 7.43 -20.10 10.82
N ARG A 57 7.73 -20.65 12.01
CA ARG A 57 8.01 -22.08 12.20
C ARG A 57 6.76 -22.96 12.29
N ASN A 58 5.61 -22.38 12.58
CA ASN A 58 4.38 -23.12 12.91
C ASN A 58 3.15 -22.62 12.14
N VAL A 59 3.36 -22.06 10.95
CA VAL A 59 2.29 -21.66 10.01
C VAL A 59 2.68 -22.11 8.61
N GLN A 60 1.79 -22.82 7.93
CA GLN A 60 1.97 -23.33 6.58
C GLN A 60 0.83 -22.86 5.68
N VAL A 61 1.17 -22.21 4.58
CA VAL A 61 0.24 -21.87 3.50
C VAL A 61 0.35 -22.93 2.41
N LEU A 62 -0.78 -23.50 2.02
CA LEU A 62 -0.88 -24.56 1.02
C LEU A 62 -1.80 -24.12 -0.11
N LEU A 63 -1.41 -24.45 -1.33
CA LEU A 63 -2.23 -24.33 -2.53
C LEU A 63 -2.18 -25.68 -3.23
N ASP A 64 -3.34 -26.32 -3.38
CA ASP A 64 -3.43 -27.67 -3.96
C ASP A 64 -2.51 -28.70 -3.25
N GLY A 65 -2.32 -28.52 -1.93
CA GLY A 65 -1.44 -29.35 -1.10
C GLY A 65 0.05 -29.02 -1.18
N ILE A 66 0.44 -28.04 -2.01
CA ILE A 66 1.83 -27.62 -2.20
C ILE A 66 2.12 -26.42 -1.27
N PRO A 67 3.17 -26.50 -0.41
CA PRO A 67 3.59 -25.37 0.41
C PRO A 67 4.02 -24.16 -0.42
N LEU A 68 3.50 -22.99 -0.06
CA LEU A 68 3.91 -21.71 -0.59
C LEU A 68 4.85 -21.00 0.37
N ALA A 69 5.77 -20.21 -0.18
CA ALA A 69 6.57 -19.30 0.62
C ALA A 69 5.66 -18.26 1.28
N ALA A 70 5.85 -18.07 2.59
CA ALA A 70 5.05 -17.15 3.38
C ALA A 70 5.90 -16.43 4.42
N GLN A 71 5.42 -15.28 4.86
CA GLN A 71 5.95 -14.50 5.97
C GLN A 71 4.85 -14.40 7.04
N VAL A 72 5.24 -14.52 8.31
CA VAL A 72 4.31 -14.42 9.44
C VAL A 72 4.78 -13.33 10.40
N ASP A 73 3.91 -12.35 10.66
CA ASP A 73 4.14 -11.30 11.64
C ASP A 73 2.97 -11.22 12.62
N THR A 74 3.21 -10.66 13.81
CA THR A 74 2.11 -10.33 14.73
C THR A 74 1.33 -9.17 14.15
N ALA A 75 -0.01 -9.26 14.17
CA ALA A 75 -0.83 -8.17 13.68
C ALA A 75 -0.74 -6.95 14.62
N PRO A 76 -0.92 -5.73 14.08
CA PRO A 76 -0.98 -4.52 14.88
C PRO A 76 -2.07 -4.57 15.97
N SER A 77 -1.93 -3.77 17.02
CA SER A 77 -2.82 -3.81 18.20
C SER A 77 -4.28 -3.44 17.94
N GLU A 78 -4.61 -2.81 16.81
CA GLU A 78 -6.00 -2.59 16.39
C GLU A 78 -6.72 -3.88 15.95
N TYR A 79 -5.97 -4.93 15.63
CA TYR A 79 -6.53 -6.25 15.44
C TYR A 79 -6.82 -6.88 16.81
N LYS A 80 -7.70 -7.89 16.82
CA LYS A 80 -7.97 -8.64 18.05
C LYS A 80 -6.67 -9.26 18.55
N GLN A 81 -6.48 -9.28 19.88
CA GLN A 81 -5.32 -9.93 20.48
C GLN A 81 -5.20 -11.39 19.99
N GLY A 82 -3.97 -11.80 19.69
CA GLY A 82 -3.67 -13.10 19.11
C GLY A 82 -3.94 -13.19 17.60
N THR A 83 -4.08 -12.06 16.89
CA THR A 83 -4.09 -12.04 15.43
C THR A 83 -2.67 -11.91 14.87
N TYR A 84 -2.42 -12.64 13.79
CA TYR A 84 -1.16 -12.69 13.04
C TYR A 84 -1.47 -12.43 11.57
N LEU A 85 -0.56 -11.75 10.88
CA LEU A 85 -0.61 -11.53 9.45
C LEU A 85 0.22 -12.60 8.76
N VAL A 86 -0.40 -13.33 7.83
CA VAL A 86 0.25 -14.32 6.98
C VAL A 86 0.30 -13.78 5.56
N ASP A 87 1.49 -13.38 5.13
CA ASP A 87 1.74 -12.77 3.83
C ASP A 87 2.35 -13.80 2.86
N PHE A 88 1.74 -13.97 1.69
CA PHE A 88 2.23 -14.84 0.61
C PHE A 88 1.89 -14.25 -0.75
N HIS A 89 2.42 -14.82 -1.83
CA HIS A 89 2.16 -14.34 -3.18
C HIS A 89 1.40 -15.38 -4.00
N ALA A 90 0.48 -14.90 -4.84
CA ALA A 90 -0.26 -15.77 -5.75
C ALA A 90 -0.52 -15.11 -7.10
N THR A 91 -0.64 -15.93 -8.13
CA THR A 91 -0.96 -15.51 -9.49
C THR A 91 -2.42 -15.81 -9.80
N PHE A 92 -3.09 -14.86 -10.45
CA PHE A 92 -4.49 -14.94 -10.85
C PHE A 92 -4.66 -14.49 -12.30
N VAL A 93 -5.52 -15.21 -13.03
CA VAL A 93 -6.12 -14.69 -14.27
C VAL A 93 -7.35 -13.82 -13.93
N PRO A 94 -7.84 -12.98 -14.85
CA PRO A 94 -9.04 -12.16 -14.61
C PRO A 94 -10.20 -12.95 -14.01
N PHE A 95 -10.83 -12.39 -12.97
CA PHE A 95 -11.99 -12.98 -12.27
C PHE A 95 -11.77 -14.36 -11.63
N GLN A 96 -10.52 -14.82 -11.52
CA GLN A 96 -10.21 -16.11 -10.90
C GLN A 96 -10.36 -16.04 -9.38
N SER A 97 -10.97 -17.07 -8.81
CA SER A 97 -10.89 -17.37 -7.38
C SER A 97 -10.02 -18.61 -7.15
N ARG A 98 -9.22 -18.59 -6.09
CA ARG A 98 -8.36 -19.71 -5.67
C ARG A 98 -8.53 -19.95 -4.18
N ARG A 99 -8.53 -21.22 -3.78
CA ARG A 99 -8.63 -21.61 -2.38
C ARG A 99 -7.26 -22.03 -1.85
N PHE A 100 -6.87 -21.43 -0.74
CA PHE A 100 -5.66 -21.72 0.00
C PHE A 100 -6.04 -22.36 1.34
N ARG A 101 -5.16 -23.21 1.86
CA ARG A 101 -5.28 -23.71 3.24
C ARG A 101 -4.16 -23.13 4.07
N ILE A 102 -4.48 -22.60 5.24
CA ILE A 102 -3.50 -22.14 6.22
C ILE A 102 -3.57 -23.05 7.44
N ARG A 103 -2.55 -23.87 7.62
CA ARG A 103 -2.37 -24.71 8.80
C ARG A 103 -1.51 -23.99 9.81
N PHE A 104 -1.84 -24.05 11.10
CA PHE A 104 -1.07 -23.39 12.14
C PHE A 104 -1.20 -24.02 13.53
N GLY A 105 -0.20 -23.76 14.37
CA GLY A 105 -0.13 -24.26 15.75
C GLY A 105 0.87 -25.40 15.91
N ASP A 106 0.79 -26.09 17.05
CA ASP A 106 1.75 -27.13 17.40
C ASP A 106 1.76 -28.27 16.37
N GLY A 107 2.95 -28.79 16.06
CA GLY A 107 3.14 -29.88 15.10
C GLY A 107 2.99 -29.48 13.62
N VAL A 108 2.69 -28.22 13.31
CA VAL A 108 2.72 -27.71 11.93
C VAL A 108 4.14 -27.35 11.53
N GLN A 109 4.59 -27.87 10.39
CA GLN A 109 5.84 -27.43 9.76
C GLN A 109 5.60 -26.11 9.03
N GLY A 110 6.39 -25.08 9.37
CA GLY A 110 6.32 -23.77 8.74
C GLY A 110 6.46 -23.78 7.22
N SER A 111 5.80 -22.82 6.57
CA SER A 111 6.02 -22.49 5.16
C SER A 111 7.48 -22.14 4.91
N PRO A 112 8.02 -22.46 3.72
CA PRO A 112 9.34 -22.00 3.33
C PRO A 112 9.41 -20.46 3.42
N LEU A 113 10.57 -19.94 3.77
CA LEU A 113 10.82 -18.51 3.66
C LEU A 113 11.08 -18.15 2.19
N PRO A 114 10.68 -16.94 1.74
CA PRO A 114 11.13 -16.43 0.45
C PRO A 114 12.67 -16.39 0.38
N GLU A 115 13.25 -16.97 -0.68
CA GLU A 115 14.71 -17.00 -0.89
C GLU A 115 15.31 -15.60 -1.08
N HIS A 116 14.52 -14.68 -1.63
CA HIS A 116 14.88 -13.31 -1.91
C HIS A 116 13.78 -12.35 -1.44
N GLY A 117 14.16 -11.10 -1.18
CA GLY A 117 13.19 -10.04 -1.00
C GLY A 117 13.72 -8.85 -0.21
N HIS A 118 12.80 -8.15 0.45
CA HIS A 118 13.13 -6.96 1.22
C HIS A 118 14.03 -7.28 2.42
N VAL A 119 15.01 -6.40 2.62
CA VAL A 119 15.79 -6.31 3.85
C VAL A 119 15.58 -4.92 4.43
N LEU A 120 14.95 -4.85 5.60
CA LEU A 120 14.83 -3.61 6.35
C LEU A 120 16.11 -3.36 7.16
N ARG A 121 16.77 -2.24 6.90
CA ARG A 121 17.85 -1.68 7.72
C ARG A 121 17.40 -0.40 8.37
N GLU A 122 17.88 -0.19 9.59
CA GLU A 122 17.50 0.92 10.44
C GLU A 122 18.75 1.72 10.81
N THR A 123 18.73 3.03 10.55
CA THR A 123 19.73 3.98 11.04
C THR A 123 19.08 4.94 12.04
N ASP A 124 19.80 5.88 12.63
CA ASP A 124 19.23 6.83 13.58
C ASP A 124 18.22 7.80 12.94
N ASP A 125 18.34 7.99 11.63
CA ASP A 125 17.68 9.02 10.85
C ASP A 125 16.74 8.45 9.77
N HIS A 126 16.96 7.20 9.34
CA HIS A 126 16.20 6.59 8.23
C HIS A 126 15.86 5.11 8.44
N PHE A 127 14.79 4.68 7.77
CA PHE A 127 14.56 3.31 7.36
C PHE A 127 15.04 3.13 5.92
N LEU A 128 15.78 2.05 5.68
CA LEU A 128 16.21 1.61 4.36
C LEU A 128 15.56 0.27 4.05
N ILE A 129 14.75 0.21 3.00
CA ILE A 129 14.13 -1.04 2.54
C ILE A 129 14.83 -1.42 1.24
N VAL A 130 15.67 -2.46 1.31
CA VAL A 130 16.55 -2.87 0.21
C VAL A 130 16.04 -4.16 -0.41
N ASN A 131 15.80 -4.18 -1.72
CA ASN A 131 15.57 -5.39 -2.50
C ASN A 131 16.67 -5.48 -3.55
N ALA A 132 17.87 -5.89 -3.14
CA ALA A 132 19.05 -5.85 -3.99
C ALA A 132 19.00 -6.93 -5.10
N PRO A 133 19.51 -6.64 -6.31
CA PRO A 133 20.06 -5.36 -6.79
C PRO A 133 18.99 -4.41 -7.36
N HIS A 134 17.70 -4.72 -7.20
CA HIS A 134 16.60 -4.12 -7.96
C HIS A 134 16.19 -2.74 -7.50
N LEU A 135 16.04 -2.49 -6.20
CA LEU A 135 15.61 -1.18 -5.70
C LEU A 135 15.99 -0.93 -4.24
N THR A 136 15.93 0.33 -3.83
CA THR A 136 16.08 0.76 -2.43
C THR A 136 15.19 1.95 -2.14
N TRP A 137 14.42 1.84 -1.04
CA TRP A 137 13.63 2.94 -0.48
C TRP A 137 14.36 3.58 0.69
N LYS A 138 14.33 4.91 0.78
CA LYS A 138 14.83 5.65 1.95
C LYS A 138 13.73 6.53 2.55
N ILE A 139 13.31 6.17 3.75
CA ILE A 139 12.21 6.80 4.49
C ILE A 139 12.76 7.46 5.76
N PRO A 140 12.60 8.78 5.95
CA PRO A 140 13.02 9.41 7.20
C PRO A 140 12.21 8.93 8.40
N ARG A 141 12.86 8.78 9.57
CA ARG A 141 12.18 8.35 10.81
C ARG A 141 11.08 9.30 11.28
N ASN A 142 11.19 10.56 10.91
CA ASN A 142 10.23 11.62 11.22
C ASN A 142 9.21 11.85 10.09
N LEU A 143 9.17 10.99 9.06
CA LEU A 143 8.36 11.14 7.85
C LEU A 143 8.62 12.39 6.99
N SER A 144 9.74 13.08 7.19
CA SER A 144 9.97 14.31 6.44
C SER A 144 10.01 14.07 4.93
N GLY A 145 9.24 14.85 4.18
CA GLY A 145 9.12 14.68 2.72
C GLY A 145 8.52 13.34 2.25
N LEU A 146 7.98 12.49 3.17
CA LEU A 146 7.47 11.13 2.95
C LEU A 146 8.53 10.11 2.48
N LEU A 147 9.22 10.38 1.38
CA LEU A 147 10.34 9.60 0.84
C LEU A 147 11.49 10.56 0.51
N THR A 148 12.73 10.20 0.87
CA THR A 148 13.92 10.98 0.48
C THR A 148 14.66 10.40 -0.70
N SER A 149 14.45 9.12 -1.00
CA SER A 149 14.97 8.44 -2.18
C SER A 149 14.10 7.22 -2.51
N MET A 150 13.91 7.01 -3.80
CA MET A 150 13.47 5.74 -4.38
C MET A 150 14.44 5.46 -5.53
N ASN A 151 15.50 4.73 -5.20
CA ASN A 151 16.49 4.32 -6.18
C ASN A 151 16.05 3.01 -6.81
N PHE A 152 15.76 3.05 -8.10
CA PHE A 152 15.51 1.87 -8.94
C PHE A 152 16.57 1.90 -10.05
N PRO A 153 17.76 1.30 -9.80
CA PRO A 153 18.91 1.43 -10.68
C PRO A 153 18.57 1.14 -12.15
N PRO A 154 19.02 2.01 -13.07
CA PRO A 154 20.01 3.07 -12.87
C PRO A 154 19.44 4.43 -12.40
N CYS A 155 18.14 4.52 -12.09
CA CYS A 155 17.46 5.80 -11.90
C CYS A 155 17.13 6.09 -10.43
N GLU A 156 17.34 7.34 -10.01
CA GLU A 156 16.73 7.91 -8.79
C GLU A 156 15.44 8.65 -9.19
N HIS A 157 14.32 8.28 -8.58
CA HIS A 157 13.00 8.81 -8.95
C HIS A 157 12.56 10.00 -8.10
N ILE A 158 13.15 10.19 -6.92
CA ILE A 158 12.79 11.27 -5.99
C ILE A 158 13.90 12.32 -5.94
N ARG A 159 13.50 13.59 -6.01
CA ARG A 159 14.36 14.75 -5.74
C ARG A 159 13.92 15.40 -4.43
N LYS A 160 14.86 16.02 -3.72
CA LYS A 160 14.54 16.82 -2.52
C LYS A 160 13.59 17.98 -2.87
N GLY A 161 12.71 18.33 -1.93
CA GLY A 161 11.85 19.52 -2.03
C GLY A 161 10.35 19.25 -1.91
N GLY A 162 9.91 17.99 -1.96
CA GLY A 162 8.52 17.64 -1.65
C GLY A 162 8.23 17.84 -0.17
N ALA A 163 7.07 18.45 0.14
CA ALA A 163 6.64 18.69 1.52
C ALA A 163 6.12 17.42 2.24
N GLY A 164 6.02 16.28 1.55
CA GLY A 164 5.56 15.03 2.12
C GLY A 164 4.06 15.05 2.46
N LEU A 165 3.70 14.40 3.56
CA LEU A 165 2.32 14.35 4.04
C LEU A 165 1.98 15.58 4.88
N TYR A 166 0.76 16.08 4.73
CA TYR A 166 0.28 17.26 5.45
C TYR A 166 -1.24 17.27 5.62
N LEU A 167 -1.68 18.15 6.51
CA LEU A 167 -3.07 18.50 6.78
C LEU A 167 -3.26 19.97 6.41
N VAL A 168 -4.48 20.36 6.07
CA VAL A 168 -4.89 21.76 6.07
C VAL A 168 -6.05 21.88 7.04
N ASP A 169 -5.95 22.78 8.02
CA ASP A 169 -7.04 23.02 8.97
C ASP A 169 -8.17 23.87 8.35
N ARG A 170 -9.31 23.98 9.05
CA ARG A 170 -10.45 24.78 8.61
C ARG A 170 -10.16 26.28 8.48
N THR A 171 -9.03 26.77 9.00
CA THR A 171 -8.57 28.16 8.83
C THR A 171 -7.67 28.34 7.61
N GLY A 172 -7.34 27.25 6.91
CA GLY A 172 -6.42 27.24 5.76
C GLY A 172 -4.95 27.08 6.15
N THR A 173 -4.63 26.82 7.43
CA THR A 173 -3.24 26.61 7.85
C THR A 173 -2.78 25.22 7.47
N ARG A 174 -1.67 25.12 6.75
CA ARG A 174 -1.00 23.85 6.45
C ARG A 174 -0.21 23.37 7.67
N ILE A 175 -0.45 22.13 8.08
CA ILE A 175 0.21 21.46 9.21
C ILE A 175 0.94 20.24 8.65
N PRO A 176 2.28 20.18 8.72
CA PRO A 176 3.01 19.02 8.26
C PRO A 176 2.64 17.78 9.08
N ALA A 177 2.59 16.60 8.44
CA ALA A 177 2.47 15.33 9.16
C ALA A 177 3.85 14.84 9.68
N GLU A 178 4.95 15.41 9.18
CA GLU A 178 6.33 15.15 9.59
C GLU A 178 6.75 15.79 10.93
N GLY A 179 7.62 15.13 11.68
CA GLY A 179 8.17 15.59 12.95
C GLY A 179 8.50 14.42 13.88
N GLU A 180 9.00 14.72 15.09
CA GLU A 180 9.08 13.68 16.12
C GLU A 180 7.68 13.15 16.40
N GLY A 181 7.48 11.86 16.11
CA GLY A 181 6.24 11.16 16.40
C GLY A 181 6.21 10.72 17.85
N ASP A 182 5.01 10.60 18.41
CA ASP A 182 4.83 9.96 19.72
C ASP A 182 5.26 8.48 19.67
N ARG A 183 5.21 7.87 18.47
CA ARG A 183 5.62 6.48 18.23
C ARG A 183 5.87 6.19 16.75
N THR A 184 6.98 5.54 16.46
CA THR A 184 7.25 4.89 15.16
C THR A 184 7.44 3.39 15.40
N VAL A 185 6.73 2.56 14.64
CA VAL A 185 6.75 1.10 14.81
C VAL A 185 6.95 0.42 13.47
N VAL A 186 7.82 -0.59 13.46
CA VAL A 186 7.90 -1.54 12.36
C VAL A 186 6.94 -2.68 12.63
N LEU A 187 5.86 -2.77 11.84
CA LEU A 187 4.80 -3.75 12.02
C LEU A 187 5.08 -5.06 11.29
N ARG A 188 5.76 -4.99 10.13
CA ARG A 188 6.22 -6.16 9.37
C ARG A 188 7.64 -5.93 8.89
N ARG A 189 8.49 -6.95 9.02
CA ARG A 189 9.95 -6.85 8.78
C ARG A 189 10.48 -7.77 7.67
N GLY A 190 9.70 -8.73 7.24
CA GLY A 190 10.21 -9.84 6.45
C GLY A 190 10.36 -9.54 4.95
N PRO A 191 10.82 -10.55 4.21
CA PRO A 191 11.21 -10.43 2.81
C PRO A 191 10.03 -10.21 1.84
N SER A 192 8.80 -10.57 2.22
CA SER A 192 7.61 -10.40 1.39
C SER A 192 7.03 -9.00 1.51
N VAL A 193 6.96 -8.46 2.72
CA VAL A 193 6.37 -7.16 3.00
C VAL A 193 7.09 -6.47 4.16
N VAL A 194 7.41 -5.19 3.95
CA VAL A 194 7.76 -4.27 5.04
C VAL A 194 6.60 -3.31 5.27
N HIS A 195 6.27 -3.09 6.54
CA HIS A 195 5.19 -2.19 6.95
C HIS A 195 5.66 -1.30 8.09
N LEU A 196 5.74 0.00 7.83
CA LEU A 196 6.10 1.02 8.79
C LEU A 196 4.84 1.78 9.22
N ARG A 197 4.72 2.07 10.51
CA ARG A 197 3.68 2.93 11.06
C ARG A 197 4.27 4.08 11.85
N PHE A 198 3.71 5.25 11.63
CA PHE A 198 4.03 6.48 12.34
C PHE A 198 2.75 7.02 12.97
N SER A 199 2.83 7.44 14.22
CA SER A 199 1.72 8.04 14.96
C SER A 199 2.14 9.37 15.56
N ARG A 200 1.25 10.35 15.46
CA ARG A 200 1.54 11.71 15.89
C ARG A 200 0.31 12.46 16.37
N LYS A 201 0.43 13.10 17.53
CA LYS A 201 -0.47 14.16 18.00
C LYS A 201 -0.08 15.52 17.44
N HIS A 202 -1.08 16.33 17.13
CA HIS A 202 -0.88 17.68 16.60
C HIS A 202 -1.03 18.72 17.69
N SER A 203 -0.18 19.75 17.69
CA SER A 203 -0.22 20.81 18.70
C SER A 203 -1.54 21.61 18.71
N ARG A 204 -2.29 21.60 17.60
CA ARG A 204 -3.61 22.23 17.48
C ARG A 204 -4.66 21.62 18.40
N SER A 205 -4.56 20.32 18.69
CA SER A 205 -5.46 19.61 19.60
C SER A 205 -4.85 18.28 19.99
N THR A 206 -4.84 17.97 21.28
CA THR A 206 -4.36 16.68 21.79
C THR A 206 -5.20 15.49 21.32
N ARG A 207 -6.42 15.76 20.80
CA ARG A 207 -7.34 14.78 20.23
C ARG A 207 -7.19 14.62 18.72
N LEU A 208 -6.43 15.50 18.06
CA LEU A 208 -6.10 15.41 16.65
C LEU A 208 -4.87 14.51 16.48
N VAL A 209 -5.09 13.31 15.96
CA VAL A 209 -4.04 12.28 15.80
C VAL A 209 -3.94 11.84 14.35
N SER A 210 -2.74 11.91 13.79
CA SER A 210 -2.41 11.28 12.51
C SER A 210 -1.77 9.92 12.73
N GLN A 211 -2.22 8.94 11.96
CA GLN A 211 -1.55 7.67 11.77
C GLN A 211 -1.20 7.51 10.29
N VAL A 212 0.05 7.20 10.01
CA VAL A 212 0.53 6.96 8.64
C VAL A 212 1.08 5.54 8.57
N ASP A 213 0.51 4.74 7.67
CA ASP A 213 1.00 3.42 7.34
C ASP A 213 1.68 3.47 5.95
N LEU A 214 2.92 2.99 5.87
CA LEU A 214 3.65 2.77 4.62
C LEU A 214 3.86 1.27 4.43
N ILE A 215 3.31 0.70 3.36
CA ILE A 215 3.35 -0.74 3.09
C ILE A 215 4.07 -0.99 1.77
N PHE A 216 5.13 -1.79 1.82
CA PHE A 216 6.04 -2.09 0.72
C PHE A 216 6.01 -3.60 0.43
N PRO A 217 5.14 -4.07 -0.49
CA PRO A 217 5.19 -5.44 -0.94
C PRO A 217 6.40 -5.65 -1.86
N VAL A 218 7.07 -6.80 -1.77
CA VAL A 218 8.32 -7.07 -2.50
C VAL A 218 8.13 -7.27 -4.00
N THR A 219 6.97 -7.77 -4.42
CA THR A 219 6.69 -8.06 -5.83
C THR A 219 6.30 -6.82 -6.64
N ARG A 220 6.36 -5.64 -6.02
CA ARG A 220 5.99 -4.37 -6.62
C ARG A 220 7.03 -3.32 -6.27
N SER A 221 7.30 -2.41 -7.20
CA SER A 221 8.05 -1.18 -6.91
C SER A 221 7.10 -0.06 -6.48
N TRP A 222 6.06 -0.40 -5.71
CA TRP A 222 5.12 0.56 -5.17
C TRP A 222 5.17 0.63 -3.65
N VAL A 223 4.77 1.78 -3.12
CA VAL A 223 4.40 1.96 -1.72
C VAL A 223 2.92 2.29 -1.64
N GLU A 224 2.20 1.57 -0.78
CA GLU A 224 0.88 1.98 -0.34
C GLU A 224 1.03 2.93 0.86
N VAL A 225 0.40 4.09 0.77
CA VAL A 225 0.39 5.14 1.78
C VAL A 225 -1.02 5.27 2.31
N VAL A 226 -1.21 5.07 3.61
CA VAL A 226 -2.51 5.26 4.27
C VAL A 226 -2.34 6.29 5.39
N HIS A 227 -2.80 7.52 5.15
CA HIS A 227 -2.82 8.58 6.14
C HIS A 227 -4.22 8.69 6.72
N ARG A 228 -4.40 8.25 7.96
CA ARG A 228 -5.64 8.33 8.74
C ARG A 228 -5.54 9.44 9.77
N VAL A 229 -6.64 10.15 9.98
CA VAL A 229 -6.72 11.23 10.95
C VAL A 229 -7.97 11.07 11.80
N LEU A 230 -7.74 10.90 13.10
CA LEU A 230 -8.78 11.03 14.11
C LEU A 230 -8.98 12.52 14.39
N ASP A 231 -10.12 13.05 13.96
CA ASP A 231 -10.46 14.47 14.04
C ASP A 231 -11.87 14.65 14.62
N PRO A 232 -12.06 14.41 15.93
CA PRO A 232 -13.37 14.42 16.58
C PRO A 232 -13.98 15.83 16.65
N GLU A 233 -13.18 16.87 16.44
CA GLU A 233 -13.57 18.28 16.50
C GLU A 233 -13.78 18.89 15.10
N ASP A 234 -13.64 18.08 14.03
CA ASP A 234 -13.75 18.50 12.63
C ASP A 234 -12.84 19.69 12.23
N LEU A 235 -11.62 19.71 12.78
CA LEU A 235 -10.63 20.78 12.59
C LEU A 235 -9.92 20.71 11.24
N VAL A 236 -9.90 19.56 10.57
CA VAL A 236 -9.14 19.35 9.33
C VAL A 236 -10.03 19.55 8.11
N ALA A 237 -9.65 20.46 7.21
CA ALA A 237 -10.29 20.62 5.91
C ALA A 237 -9.74 19.64 4.87
N GLU A 238 -8.43 19.41 4.85
CA GLU A 238 -7.78 18.64 3.79
C GLU A 238 -6.69 17.72 4.31
N LEU A 239 -6.51 16.60 3.62
CA LEU A 239 -5.33 15.75 3.70
C LEU A 239 -4.57 15.85 2.39
N GLY A 240 -3.25 15.94 2.44
CA GLY A 240 -2.46 15.98 1.22
C GLY A 240 -1.12 15.27 1.30
N CYS A 241 -0.61 14.93 0.13
CA CYS A 241 0.68 14.33 -0.11
C CYS A 241 1.38 15.09 -1.24
N GLU A 242 2.60 15.55 -1.02
CA GLU A 242 3.38 16.30 -2.00
C GLU A 242 4.78 15.69 -2.16
N LEU A 243 5.14 15.35 -3.40
CA LEU A 243 6.43 14.79 -3.76
C LEU A 243 7.09 15.64 -4.84
N GLN A 244 8.42 15.65 -4.85
CA GLN A 244 9.20 16.22 -5.92
C GLN A 244 9.86 15.07 -6.70
N LEU A 245 9.32 14.77 -7.87
CA LEU A 245 9.85 13.75 -8.78
C LEU A 245 11.14 14.28 -9.42
N ASN A 246 12.09 13.38 -9.66
CA ASN A 246 13.39 13.73 -10.24
C ASN A 246 13.36 13.92 -11.76
N LEU A 247 12.28 14.48 -12.32
CA LEU A 247 12.09 14.58 -13.78
C LEU A 247 13.21 15.33 -14.51
N ASN A 248 13.48 14.86 -15.73
CA ASN A 248 14.28 15.61 -16.70
C ASN A 248 13.56 16.93 -17.00
N PRO A 249 14.27 18.07 -17.10
CA PRO A 249 13.65 19.34 -17.45
C PRO A 249 12.87 19.23 -18.76
N ALA A 250 11.59 19.62 -18.74
CA ALA A 250 10.74 19.55 -19.92
C ALA A 250 11.20 20.51 -21.02
N THR A 251 11.40 20.00 -22.24
CA THR A 251 11.68 20.79 -23.45
C THR A 251 10.56 20.63 -24.47
N SER A 252 10.65 21.34 -25.59
CA SER A 252 9.72 21.15 -26.71
C SER A 252 9.81 19.76 -27.34
N GLU A 253 11.01 19.17 -27.34
CA GLU A 253 11.29 17.84 -27.92
C GLU A 253 11.06 16.71 -26.91
N GLN A 254 11.26 17.01 -25.63
CA GLN A 254 11.11 16.07 -24.52
C GLN A 254 10.22 16.67 -23.43
N PRO A 255 8.90 16.82 -23.68
CA PRO A 255 7.98 17.30 -22.65
C PRO A 255 7.77 16.21 -21.59
N THR A 256 7.30 16.62 -20.41
CA THR A 256 6.74 15.68 -19.44
C THR A 256 5.44 15.11 -20.00
N LEU A 257 5.29 13.80 -19.96
CA LEU A 257 4.07 13.11 -20.38
C LEU A 257 3.22 12.82 -19.15
N VAL A 258 1.93 13.09 -19.26
CA VAL A 258 0.97 12.85 -18.19
C VAL A 258 -0.30 12.26 -18.79
N ASP A 259 -0.85 11.27 -18.11
CA ASP A 259 -2.20 10.79 -18.36
C ASP A 259 -2.98 10.67 -17.05
N PHE A 260 -4.30 10.80 -17.16
CA PHE A 260 -5.22 10.70 -16.03
C PHE A 260 -6.36 9.75 -16.36
N GLY A 261 -6.75 8.92 -15.39
CA GLY A 261 -7.91 8.03 -15.46
C GLY A 261 -9.15 8.64 -14.84
N ALA A 262 -10.19 8.87 -15.65
CA ALA A 262 -11.41 9.54 -15.23
C ALA A 262 -12.66 9.00 -15.95
N GLY A 263 -12.91 7.68 -15.92
CA GLY A 263 -13.95 7.02 -16.76
C GLY A 263 -13.64 7.04 -18.27
N THR A 264 -12.55 7.72 -18.64
CA THR A 264 -11.84 7.75 -19.91
C THR A 264 -10.35 7.99 -19.60
N GLN A 265 -9.49 8.00 -20.61
CA GLN A 265 -8.07 8.31 -20.47
C GLN A 265 -7.77 9.66 -21.12
N GLY A 266 -7.30 10.62 -20.32
CA GLY A 266 -6.86 11.92 -20.80
C GLY A 266 -5.35 12.02 -20.89
N TYR A 267 -4.81 12.00 -22.11
CA TYR A 267 -3.38 12.13 -22.38
C TYR A 267 -3.00 13.59 -22.62
N MET A 268 -1.89 14.03 -22.04
CA MET A 268 -1.34 15.35 -22.31
C MET A 268 0.19 15.39 -22.21
N THR A 269 0.75 16.41 -22.82
CA THR A 269 2.14 16.81 -22.63
C THR A 269 2.18 18.13 -21.88
N LEU A 270 3.14 18.24 -20.95
CA LEU A 270 3.44 19.46 -20.19
C LEU A 270 4.80 19.99 -20.65
N ARG A 271 4.79 21.17 -21.26
CA ARG A 271 5.98 21.98 -21.52
C ARG A 271 6.44 22.67 -20.24
N ALA A 272 7.67 23.21 -20.24
CA ALA A 272 8.20 23.98 -19.12
C ALA A 272 7.20 25.01 -18.58
N GLY A 273 7.00 25.01 -17.26
CA GLY A 273 6.06 25.90 -16.55
C GLY A 273 4.60 25.46 -16.59
N GLN A 274 4.26 24.39 -17.32
CA GLN A 274 2.89 23.88 -17.37
C GLN A 274 2.58 22.92 -16.22
N THR A 275 1.28 22.84 -15.91
CA THR A 275 0.66 22.00 -14.89
C THR A 275 -0.51 21.23 -15.53
N GLY A 276 -0.63 19.95 -15.19
CA GLY A 276 -1.80 19.13 -15.47
C GLY A 276 -2.49 18.75 -14.16
N GLN A 277 -3.83 18.67 -14.16
CA GLN A 277 -4.56 18.20 -12.99
C GLN A 277 -5.83 17.43 -13.33
N LEU A 278 -6.13 16.46 -12.46
CA LEU A 278 -7.41 15.76 -12.38
C LEU A 278 -8.14 16.23 -11.12
N LEU A 279 -9.38 16.66 -11.29
CA LEU A 279 -10.31 17.01 -10.21
C LEU A 279 -11.45 16.00 -10.21
N GLY A 280 -11.89 15.56 -9.04
CA GLY A 280 -13.11 14.75 -8.87
C GLY A 280 -13.80 15.07 -7.56
N GLY A 281 -15.12 14.94 -7.48
CA GLY A 281 -15.77 15.32 -6.23
C GLY A 281 -17.27 15.13 -6.15
N THR A 282 -17.81 15.70 -5.08
CA THR A 282 -19.19 15.55 -4.60
C THR A 282 -20.06 16.77 -4.87
N THR A 283 -19.45 17.92 -5.19
CA THR A 283 -20.11 19.21 -5.44
C THR A 283 -19.97 19.64 -6.92
N PRO A 284 -20.85 20.53 -7.43
CA PRO A 284 -21.72 20.23 -8.58
C PRO A 284 -21.00 20.01 -9.91
N GLU A 285 -21.74 19.40 -10.82
CA GLU A 285 -21.27 18.99 -12.15
C GLU A 285 -20.43 20.06 -12.89
N PRO A 286 -19.44 19.63 -13.68
CA PRO A 286 -19.06 18.24 -13.93
C PRO A 286 -18.34 17.60 -12.74
N TRP A 287 -18.68 16.34 -12.43
CA TRP A 287 -18.16 15.61 -11.27
C TRP A 287 -16.67 15.36 -11.32
N TRP A 288 -16.08 15.37 -12.52
CA TRP A 288 -14.65 15.36 -12.70
C TRP A 288 -14.23 16.21 -13.90
N LYS A 289 -12.99 16.70 -13.84
CA LYS A 289 -12.33 17.47 -14.90
C LYS A 289 -10.87 17.05 -15.03
N ILE A 290 -10.38 17.03 -16.27
CA ILE A 290 -8.96 17.00 -16.59
C ILE A 290 -8.60 18.34 -17.20
N GLN A 291 -7.62 19.01 -16.59
CA GLN A 291 -7.23 20.37 -16.94
C GLN A 291 -5.74 20.46 -17.22
N ARG A 292 -5.36 21.42 -18.07
CA ARG A 292 -3.96 21.80 -18.31
C ARG A 292 -3.81 23.31 -18.35
N GLY A 293 -2.70 23.82 -17.85
CA GLY A 293 -2.39 25.23 -17.95
C GLY A 293 -1.13 25.62 -17.19
N THR A 294 -1.15 26.78 -16.57
CA THR A 294 -0.13 27.25 -15.62
C THR A 294 -0.72 27.24 -14.21
N SER A 295 0.08 27.57 -13.19
CA SER A 295 -0.39 27.68 -11.81
C SER A 295 -1.56 28.66 -11.61
N SER A 296 -1.74 29.64 -12.49
CA SER A 296 -2.78 30.68 -12.38
C SER A 296 -3.93 30.55 -13.37
N ARG A 297 -3.80 29.74 -14.43
CA ARG A 297 -4.81 29.63 -15.49
C ARG A 297 -4.87 28.22 -16.04
N PHE A 298 -6.04 27.61 -15.98
CA PHE A 298 -6.31 26.26 -16.48
C PHE A 298 -7.33 26.27 -17.63
N LEU A 299 -7.15 25.36 -18.57
CA LEU A 299 -8.12 25.00 -19.61
C LEU A 299 -8.69 23.61 -19.29
N ASP A 300 -10.02 23.48 -19.34
CA ASP A 300 -10.72 22.20 -19.31
C ASP A 300 -10.43 21.45 -20.62
N LEU A 301 -9.74 20.30 -20.53
CA LEU A 301 -9.48 19.44 -21.68
C LEU A 301 -10.55 18.37 -21.82
N LEU A 302 -10.94 17.77 -20.69
CA LEU A 302 -12.00 16.76 -20.60
C LEU A 302 -12.80 16.99 -19.33
N ALA A 303 -14.08 16.63 -19.36
CA ALA A 303 -14.96 16.68 -18.20
C ALA A 303 -16.05 15.62 -18.31
N SER A 304 -16.60 15.20 -17.18
CA SER A 304 -17.78 14.34 -17.16
C SER A 304 -18.98 15.03 -17.83
N ALA A 305 -19.80 14.28 -18.56
CA ALA A 305 -21.04 14.81 -19.13
C ALA A 305 -22.03 15.20 -18.01
N PRO A 306 -22.56 16.45 -18.01
CA PRO A 306 -23.61 16.86 -17.09
C PRO A 306 -24.86 15.98 -17.20
N GLY A 307 -25.59 15.79 -16.09
CA GLY A 307 -26.85 15.05 -16.03
C GLY A 307 -26.75 13.55 -16.30
N ARG A 308 -25.54 12.97 -16.37
CA ARG A 308 -25.33 11.52 -16.59
C ARG A 308 -24.68 10.84 -15.38
N PRO A 309 -25.46 10.33 -14.40
CA PRO A 309 -24.91 9.70 -13.19
C PRO A 309 -23.90 8.58 -13.44
N ALA A 310 -24.03 7.84 -14.54
CA ALA A 310 -23.06 6.80 -14.94
C ALA A 310 -21.65 7.36 -15.25
N ALA A 311 -21.55 8.64 -15.60
CA ALA A 311 -20.29 9.34 -15.89
C ALA A 311 -19.65 9.98 -14.64
N ARG A 312 -20.24 9.79 -13.45
CA ARG A 312 -19.79 10.41 -12.19
C ARG A 312 -18.44 9.88 -11.72
N GLY A 313 -18.10 8.64 -12.03
CA GLY A 313 -16.89 7.99 -11.53
C GLY A 313 -15.64 8.41 -12.30
N ALA A 314 -14.77 9.20 -11.66
CA ALA A 314 -13.37 9.24 -12.05
C ALA A 314 -12.63 8.03 -11.45
N GLU A 315 -11.67 7.47 -12.18
CA GLU A 315 -10.89 6.33 -11.69
C GLU A 315 -9.87 6.80 -10.65
N GLY A 316 -9.30 8.00 -10.79
CA GLY A 316 -8.48 8.62 -9.75
C GLY A 316 -7.02 8.16 -9.74
N TRP A 317 -6.45 7.97 -10.93
CA TRP A 317 -5.04 7.63 -11.11
C TRP A 317 -4.37 8.54 -12.14
N ALA A 318 -3.03 8.57 -12.11
CA ALA A 318 -2.21 9.28 -13.08
C ALA A 318 -0.92 8.52 -13.38
N HIS A 319 -0.36 8.67 -14.59
CA HIS A 319 1.07 8.50 -14.80
C HIS A 319 1.74 9.85 -15.03
N VAL A 320 2.94 10.01 -14.47
CA VAL A 320 3.79 11.19 -14.67
C VAL A 320 5.15 10.70 -15.11
N MET A 321 5.58 11.13 -16.30
CA MET A 321 6.69 10.48 -17.00
C MET A 321 7.60 11.48 -17.68
N ASP A 322 8.89 11.16 -17.70
CA ASP A 322 9.83 11.65 -18.70
C ASP A 322 10.35 10.46 -19.53
N ARG A 323 11.46 10.64 -20.25
CA ARG A 323 12.04 9.62 -21.13
C ARG A 323 12.71 8.45 -20.38
N GLU A 324 12.89 8.55 -19.07
CA GLU A 324 13.63 7.57 -18.26
C GLU A 324 12.78 6.97 -17.14
N ARG A 325 11.93 7.80 -16.53
CA ARG A 325 11.24 7.50 -15.28
C ARG A 325 9.73 7.68 -15.46
N CYS A 326 8.99 6.81 -14.78
CA CYS A 326 7.54 6.91 -14.68
C CYS A 326 7.11 6.66 -13.23
N LEU A 327 6.24 7.53 -12.73
CA LEU A 327 5.42 7.26 -11.55
C LEU A 327 4.00 6.98 -12.01
N ALA A 328 3.50 5.78 -11.72
CA ALA A 328 2.08 5.48 -11.72
C ALA A 328 1.53 5.70 -10.31
N LEU A 329 0.48 6.49 -10.15
CA LEU A 329 -0.16 6.70 -8.85
C LEU A 329 -1.65 6.43 -8.93
N ALA A 330 -2.23 6.08 -7.79
CA ALA A 330 -3.67 5.94 -7.67
C ALA A 330 -4.17 6.37 -6.29
N VAL A 331 -5.41 6.84 -6.22
CA VAL A 331 -6.06 7.29 -4.99
C VAL A 331 -7.31 6.43 -4.75
N ASP A 332 -7.44 5.90 -3.54
CA ASP A 332 -8.58 5.08 -3.16
C ASP A 332 -9.86 5.91 -3.07
N GLY A 333 -10.92 5.48 -3.74
CA GLY A 333 -12.23 6.15 -3.69
C GLY A 333 -12.26 7.58 -4.19
N PHE A 334 -11.39 7.93 -5.16
CA PHE A 334 -11.26 9.28 -5.71
C PHE A 334 -12.62 9.91 -6.12
N GLY A 335 -12.94 11.08 -5.58
CA GLY A 335 -14.16 11.84 -5.87
C GLY A 335 -15.46 11.20 -5.37
N LYS A 336 -15.42 10.05 -4.68
CA LYS A 336 -16.64 9.30 -4.28
C LYS A 336 -17.33 9.88 -3.05
N THR A 337 -16.54 10.31 -2.05
CA THR A 337 -17.06 10.74 -0.73
C THR A 337 -16.49 12.09 -0.28
N ALA A 338 -15.54 12.63 -1.02
CA ALA A 338 -14.82 13.86 -0.77
C ALA A 338 -14.41 14.46 -2.11
N ASP A 339 -14.00 15.73 -2.09
CA ASP A 339 -13.43 16.36 -3.28
C ASP A 339 -11.93 16.02 -3.33
N ASP A 340 -11.45 15.50 -4.44
CA ASP A 340 -10.10 15.02 -4.63
C ASP A 340 -9.42 15.72 -5.81
N ARG A 341 -8.10 15.89 -5.69
CA ARG A 341 -7.25 16.48 -6.72
C ARG A 341 -5.93 15.71 -6.84
N ILE A 342 -5.54 15.43 -8.08
CA ILE A 342 -4.17 15.06 -8.44
C ILE A 342 -3.62 16.16 -9.34
N THR A 343 -2.51 16.79 -8.96
CA THR A 343 -1.86 17.86 -9.72
C THR A 343 -0.41 17.50 -9.95
N THR A 344 0.09 17.73 -11.17
CA THR A 344 1.51 17.57 -11.48
C THR A 344 2.02 18.69 -12.37
N THR A 345 3.27 19.07 -12.17
CA THR A 345 3.96 20.09 -13.00
C THR A 345 4.98 19.43 -13.93
N SER A 346 5.32 20.13 -15.01
CA SER A 346 6.46 19.78 -15.88
C SER A 346 7.81 19.73 -15.16
N ALA A 347 7.93 20.34 -13.97
CA ALA A 347 9.12 20.28 -13.14
C ALA A 347 9.13 19.08 -12.17
N GLY A 348 8.09 18.25 -12.17
CA GLY A 348 7.99 17.05 -11.35
C GLY A 348 7.39 17.25 -9.96
N GLN A 349 6.89 18.43 -9.60
CA GLN A 349 6.09 18.58 -8.39
C GLN A 349 4.77 17.83 -8.59
N LEU A 350 4.48 16.88 -7.71
CA LEU A 350 3.25 16.10 -7.65
C LEU A 350 2.52 16.41 -6.34
N GLN A 351 1.20 16.62 -6.42
CA GLN A 351 0.33 16.79 -5.27
C GLN A 351 -0.91 15.91 -5.39
N ILE A 352 -1.25 15.22 -4.30
CA ILE A 352 -2.52 14.50 -4.11
C ILE A 352 -3.23 15.18 -2.93
N VAL A 353 -4.48 15.59 -3.11
CA VAL A 353 -5.29 16.25 -2.07
C VAL A 353 -6.65 15.59 -1.97
N ARG A 354 -7.14 15.44 -0.74
CA ARG A 354 -8.52 15.13 -0.40
C ARG A 354 -9.09 16.18 0.54
N SER A 355 -10.14 16.85 0.11
CA SER A 355 -10.83 17.92 0.82
C SER A 355 -12.19 17.43 1.33
N TYR A 356 -12.44 17.64 2.62
CA TYR A 356 -13.66 17.21 3.32
C TYR A 356 -14.55 18.41 3.56
N ALA A 357 -15.85 18.29 3.31
CA ALA A 357 -16.81 19.32 3.73
C ALA A 357 -16.91 19.38 5.26
N LYS A 358 -17.35 20.51 5.80
CA LYS A 358 -17.61 20.64 7.25
C LYS A 358 -18.80 19.76 7.64
N GLY A 359 -18.67 19.03 8.74
CA GLY A 359 -19.69 18.09 9.21
C GLY A 359 -19.79 16.79 8.40
N SER A 360 -18.96 16.58 7.39
CA SER A 360 -18.96 15.37 6.56
C SER A 360 -17.86 14.37 6.96
N THR A 361 -17.38 14.43 8.21
CA THR A 361 -16.35 13.52 8.71
C THR A 361 -16.93 12.10 8.78
N PRO A 362 -16.35 11.12 8.08
CA PRO A 362 -16.81 9.74 8.16
C PRO A 362 -16.70 9.21 9.60
N PRO A 363 -17.57 8.29 10.04
CA PRO A 363 -17.46 7.65 11.35
C PRO A 363 -16.10 6.97 11.60
N THR A 364 -15.43 6.56 10.53
CA THR A 364 -14.09 5.94 10.53
C THR A 364 -12.93 6.95 10.58
N GLY A 365 -13.22 8.25 10.63
CA GLY A 365 -12.25 9.34 10.53
C GLY A 365 -11.94 9.75 9.09
N LYS A 366 -11.07 10.75 8.93
CA LYS A 366 -10.60 11.21 7.62
C LYS A 366 -9.44 10.34 7.15
N GLN A 367 -9.38 10.03 5.86
CA GLN A 367 -8.34 9.18 5.29
C GLN A 367 -7.95 9.56 3.86
N LEU A 368 -6.64 9.70 3.62
CA LEU A 368 -6.05 9.70 2.29
C LEU A 368 -5.28 8.39 2.11
N ARG A 369 -5.77 7.53 1.22
CA ARG A 369 -5.09 6.29 0.82
C ARG A 369 -4.68 6.40 -0.64
N SER A 370 -3.41 6.17 -0.90
CA SER A 370 -2.84 6.27 -2.24
C SER A 370 -1.72 5.26 -2.44
N TRP A 371 -1.45 4.92 -3.69
CA TRP A 371 -0.32 4.10 -4.09
C TRP A 371 0.61 4.90 -4.99
N LEU A 372 1.91 4.72 -4.80
CA LEU A 372 2.97 5.35 -5.59
C LEU A 372 3.86 4.25 -6.15
N HIS A 373 3.73 3.97 -7.45
CA HIS A 373 4.41 2.89 -8.15
C HIS A 373 5.45 3.45 -9.11
N PHE A 374 6.72 3.22 -8.79
CA PHE A 374 7.83 3.75 -9.54
C PHE A 374 8.39 2.71 -10.50
N VAL A 375 8.50 3.06 -11.77
CA VAL A 375 9.01 2.18 -12.82
C VAL A 375 9.88 2.98 -13.79
N PHE A 376 10.51 2.30 -14.73
CA PHE A 376 11.14 2.95 -15.88
C PHE A 376 10.08 3.48 -16.84
N TYR A 377 10.48 4.43 -17.68
CA TYR A 377 9.65 4.87 -18.80
C TYR A 377 9.26 3.66 -19.66
N PRO A 378 7.96 3.27 -19.68
CA PRO A 378 7.54 2.15 -20.49
C PRO A 378 7.61 2.56 -21.97
N PRO A 379 8.12 1.70 -22.88
CA PRO A 379 8.23 2.06 -24.29
C PRO A 379 6.90 2.57 -24.84
N GLN A 380 5.80 1.86 -24.63
CA GLN A 380 4.44 2.29 -24.93
C GLN A 380 3.48 1.40 -24.11
N VAL A 381 2.78 1.95 -23.11
CA VAL A 381 1.65 1.33 -22.37
C VAL A 381 1.82 -0.16 -22.03
N SER A 382 2.78 -0.49 -21.17
CA SER A 382 2.90 -1.86 -20.65
C SER A 382 2.02 -2.05 -19.42
N ALA A 383 1.31 -3.19 -19.35
CA ALA A 383 0.46 -3.62 -18.22
C ALA A 383 1.18 -3.71 -16.85
N ALA A 384 2.50 -3.49 -16.79
CA ALA A 384 3.27 -3.44 -15.56
C ALA A 384 2.87 -2.24 -14.66
N THR A 385 2.42 -1.12 -15.24
CA THR A 385 1.91 0.05 -14.51
C THR A 385 0.39 0.08 -14.58
N CYS A 386 -0.28 -0.81 -13.86
CA CYS A 386 -1.74 -0.86 -13.83
C CYS A 386 -2.28 -0.25 -12.53
N PRO A 387 -2.66 1.05 -12.51
CA PRO A 387 -3.34 1.66 -11.38
C PRO A 387 -4.60 0.91 -10.91
N GLN A 388 -5.32 0.29 -11.84
CA GLN A 388 -6.46 -0.57 -11.50
C GLN A 388 -6.06 -1.74 -10.60
N ALA A 389 -4.85 -2.27 -10.76
CA ALA A 389 -4.35 -3.30 -9.87
C ALA A 389 -4.10 -2.77 -8.44
N MET A 390 -3.63 -1.52 -8.31
CA MET A 390 -3.42 -0.86 -7.01
C MET A 390 -4.74 -0.59 -6.28
N GLN A 391 -5.73 -0.04 -7.00
CA GLN A 391 -7.00 0.40 -6.41
C GLN A 391 -7.95 -0.75 -6.07
N ASN A 392 -7.80 -1.88 -6.76
CA ASN A 392 -8.64 -3.05 -6.56
C ASN A 392 -7.78 -4.20 -6.03
N PRO A 393 -7.45 -4.23 -4.72
CA PRO A 393 -6.76 -5.36 -4.13
C PRO A 393 -7.59 -6.65 -4.26
N LEU A 394 -6.93 -7.80 -4.16
CA LEU A 394 -7.62 -9.10 -4.15
C LEU A 394 -8.61 -9.17 -2.97
N ALA A 395 -9.78 -9.73 -3.21
CA ALA A 395 -10.73 -10.04 -2.13
C ALA A 395 -10.25 -11.29 -1.40
N VAL A 396 -10.27 -11.26 -0.07
CA VAL A 396 -9.79 -12.36 0.79
C VAL A 396 -10.89 -12.69 1.80
N THR A 397 -11.36 -13.93 1.77
CA THR A 397 -12.46 -14.42 2.62
C THR A 397 -12.05 -15.72 3.29
N ILE A 398 -12.23 -15.81 4.61
CA ILE A 398 -12.14 -17.08 5.35
C ILE A 398 -13.49 -17.78 5.18
N VAL A 399 -13.49 -19.02 4.69
CA VAL A 399 -14.73 -19.73 4.25
C VAL A 399 -15.10 -20.92 5.13
N ASP A 400 -14.52 -21.02 6.32
CA ASP A 400 -14.77 -22.08 7.30
C ASP A 400 -15.67 -21.63 8.46
#